data_AF-A0A3D1KKX0-F1
#
_entry.id   AF-A0A3D1KKX0-F1
#
_cell.length_a   1.000
_cell.length_b   1.000
_cell.length_c   1.000
_cell.angle_alpha   90.00
_cell.angle_beta   90.00
_cell.angle_gamma   90.00
#
_symmetry.space_group_name_H-M   'P 1'
#
loop_
_entity.id
_entity.type
_entity.pdbx_description
1 polymer ?
#
loop_
_entity_poly.entity_id
_entity_poly.type
_entity_poly.pdbx_seq_one_letter_code
_entity_poly.pdbx_strand_id
1 'polypeptide(L)'
;MTLQIKRKLIWAAGGILFFLLIGGICLAWQPQAEPSKISKNQPQEPVYQLLKVKNTILIAELADTNEARTLGLSRRQSLISNEGMLFIFPASDYHSFWMKEMNFPLDIIWFDHNRQVVDLATDVAPEGLQPKNSYRPRMPARYALEVNAGWVASHELELGDNFIFCDDPNCGYLPPLVELVPDIKLPIAPDVPLATDEATTILKPESPAPATVKFTVSFTSQAPF
;
A
#
# COMPACT_ATOMS: atom_id res chain seq x y z
N MET A 1 -20.97 6.96 -84.95
CA MET A 1 -19.91 6.41 -84.07
C MET A 1 -19.68 7.37 -82.89
N THR A 2 -20.65 7.53 -81.98
CA THR A 2 -20.60 8.59 -80.94
C THR A 2 -21.52 8.35 -79.73
N LEU A 3 -21.82 7.10 -79.35
CA LEU A 3 -22.78 6.86 -78.24
C LEU A 3 -22.47 5.64 -77.35
N GLN A 4 -21.20 5.28 -77.17
CA GLN A 4 -20.81 4.17 -76.26
C GLN A 4 -19.73 4.54 -75.23
N ILE A 5 -19.25 5.79 -75.21
CA ILE A 5 -18.10 6.18 -74.36
C ILE A 5 -18.52 6.96 -73.10
N LYS A 6 -19.75 7.52 -73.02
CA LYS A 6 -20.15 8.40 -71.91
C LYS A 6 -20.72 7.72 -70.65
N ARG A 7 -20.87 6.38 -70.61
CA ARG A 7 -21.40 5.69 -69.41
C ARG A 7 -20.33 5.10 -68.47
N LYS A 8 -19.06 5.06 -68.87
CA LYS A 8 -17.97 4.54 -68.02
C LYS A 8 -17.29 5.59 -67.14
N LEU A 9 -17.52 6.89 -67.39
CA LEU A 9 -16.87 7.95 -66.62
C LEU A 9 -17.61 8.40 -65.35
N ILE A 10 -18.89 8.00 -65.18
CA ILE A 10 -19.72 8.50 -64.07
C ILE A 10 -19.60 7.61 -62.82
N TRP A 11 -19.21 6.33 -62.97
CA TRP A 11 -19.07 5.41 -61.83
C TRP A 11 -17.69 5.41 -61.17
N ALA A 12 -16.70 6.14 -61.71
CA ALA A 12 -15.38 6.26 -61.09
C ALA A 12 -15.29 7.45 -60.10
N ALA A 13 -16.09 8.50 -60.28
CA ALA A 13 -16.06 9.69 -59.41
C ALA A 13 -17.03 9.59 -58.21
N GLY A 14 -18.14 8.85 -58.32
CA GLY A 14 -19.13 8.72 -57.25
C GLY A 14 -18.71 7.79 -56.11
N GLY A 15 -17.91 6.76 -56.39
CA GLY A 15 -17.46 5.78 -55.38
C GLY A 15 -16.40 6.33 -54.42
N ILE A 16 -15.51 7.20 -54.91
CA ILE A 16 -14.43 7.80 -54.11
C ILE A 16 -14.98 8.84 -53.12
N LEU A 17 -16.01 9.61 -53.52
CA LEU A 17 -16.66 10.58 -52.63
C LEU A 17 -17.49 9.89 -51.54
N PHE A 18 -18.07 8.72 -51.82
CA PHE A 18 -18.82 7.93 -50.85
C PHE A 18 -17.91 7.23 -49.82
N PHE A 19 -16.75 6.72 -50.24
CA PHE A 19 -15.75 6.16 -49.32
C PHE A 19 -15.07 7.23 -48.44
N LEU A 20 -14.88 8.45 -48.94
CA LEU A 20 -14.36 9.57 -48.14
C LEU A 20 -15.37 10.11 -47.12
N LEU A 21 -16.68 10.06 -47.43
CA LEU A 21 -17.74 10.44 -46.49
C LEU A 21 -17.95 9.41 -45.38
N ILE A 22 -17.80 8.11 -45.66
CA ILE A 22 -17.97 7.04 -44.64
C ILE A 22 -16.67 6.83 -43.84
N GLY A 23 -15.49 6.92 -44.47
CA GLY A 23 -14.20 6.82 -43.80
C GLY A 23 -13.89 8.02 -42.88
N GLY A 24 -14.35 9.23 -43.25
CA GLY A 24 -14.19 10.43 -42.42
C GLY A 24 -14.99 10.41 -41.12
N ILE A 25 -16.15 9.74 -41.11
CA ILE A 25 -16.99 9.60 -39.90
C ILE A 25 -16.37 8.61 -38.91
N CYS A 26 -15.65 7.58 -39.38
CA CYS A 26 -15.02 6.58 -38.51
C CYS A 26 -13.79 7.14 -37.75
N LEU A 27 -13.07 8.11 -38.33
CA LEU A 27 -11.94 8.78 -37.67
C LEU A 27 -12.36 9.83 -36.62
N ALA A 28 -13.61 10.30 -36.65
CA ALA A 28 -14.17 11.22 -35.65
C ALA A 28 -14.83 10.47 -34.46
N TRP A 29 -14.97 9.15 -34.55
CA TRP A 29 -15.48 8.28 -33.49
C TRP A 29 -14.34 7.44 -32.90
N GLN A 30 -13.23 8.08 -32.52
CA GLN A 30 -12.39 7.49 -31.50
C GLN A 30 -13.13 7.70 -30.16
N PRO A 31 -13.61 6.64 -29.48
CA PRO A 31 -14.09 6.78 -28.11
C PRO A 31 -12.92 7.33 -27.30
N GLN A 32 -12.98 8.62 -26.98
CA GLN A 32 -12.05 9.23 -26.06
C GLN A 32 -12.23 8.47 -24.74
N ALA A 33 -11.20 7.75 -24.32
CA ALA A 33 -11.16 7.20 -22.97
C ALA A 33 -11.25 8.40 -22.03
N GLU A 34 -12.42 8.63 -21.45
CA GLU A 34 -12.55 9.65 -20.41
C GLU A 34 -11.54 9.30 -19.31
N PRO A 35 -10.74 10.28 -18.83
CA PRO A 35 -9.88 10.03 -17.69
C PRO A 35 -10.76 9.49 -16.57
N SER A 36 -10.45 8.28 -16.11
CA SER A 36 -11.24 7.61 -15.08
C SER A 36 -11.37 8.57 -13.91
N LYS A 37 -12.59 9.04 -13.66
CA LYS A 37 -12.90 9.74 -12.42
C LYS A 37 -12.65 8.73 -11.32
N ILE A 38 -11.48 8.77 -10.68
CA ILE A 38 -11.18 7.94 -9.52
C ILE A 38 -12.28 8.27 -8.51
N SER A 39 -13.20 7.31 -8.34
CA SER A 39 -14.30 7.39 -7.41
C SER A 39 -13.71 7.52 -6.02
N LYS A 40 -13.89 8.68 -5.38
CA LYS A 40 -13.45 8.95 -4.00
C LYS A 40 -14.14 8.05 -2.95
N ASN A 41 -14.95 7.08 -3.37
CA ASN A 41 -15.81 6.25 -2.52
C ASN A 41 -15.51 4.75 -2.60
N GLN A 42 -14.38 4.31 -3.16
CA GLN A 42 -13.94 2.93 -2.95
C GLN A 42 -13.18 2.86 -1.61
N PRO A 43 -13.54 1.92 -0.70
CA PRO A 43 -12.72 1.65 0.48
C PRO A 43 -11.29 1.35 0.01
N GLN A 44 -10.32 2.16 0.43
CA GLN A 44 -8.93 1.86 0.12
C GLN A 44 -8.51 0.66 0.96
N GLU A 45 -8.04 -0.38 0.29
CA GLU A 45 -7.43 -1.53 0.94
C GLU A 45 -6.25 -1.07 1.79
N PRO A 46 -6.04 -1.65 2.99
CA PRO A 46 -4.90 -1.32 3.82
C PRO A 46 -3.59 -1.65 3.08
N VAL A 47 -2.61 -0.75 3.23
CA VAL A 47 -1.26 -0.94 2.69
C VAL A 47 -0.36 -1.42 3.83
N TYR A 48 0.43 -2.45 3.58
CA TYR A 48 1.35 -3.01 4.56
C TYR A 48 2.80 -2.79 4.15
N GLN A 49 3.68 -2.72 5.15
CA GLN A 49 5.11 -2.52 4.99
C GLN A 49 5.87 -3.40 5.98
N LEU A 50 6.90 -4.09 5.49
CA LEU A 50 7.83 -4.80 6.36
C LEU A 50 8.80 -3.80 7.00
N LEU A 51 8.86 -3.82 8.32
CA LEU A 51 9.79 -3.03 9.12
C LEU A 51 10.73 -3.96 9.87
N LYS A 52 12.01 -3.61 9.87
CA LYS A 52 12.98 -4.18 10.79
C LYS A 52 13.24 -3.21 11.92
N VAL A 53 12.97 -3.63 13.15
CA VAL A 53 13.25 -2.88 14.37
C VAL A 53 14.20 -3.73 15.20
N LYS A 54 15.42 -3.23 15.43
CA LYS A 54 16.54 -4.03 15.95
C LYS A 54 16.74 -5.32 15.12
N ASN A 55 16.50 -6.47 15.74
CA ASN A 55 16.66 -7.79 15.13
C ASN A 55 15.33 -8.46 14.76
N THR A 56 14.21 -7.76 14.91
CA THR A 56 12.87 -8.28 14.64
C THR A 56 12.29 -7.65 13.39
N ILE A 57 11.67 -8.49 12.57
CA ILE A 57 10.88 -8.06 11.41
C ILE A 57 9.42 -8.14 11.79
N LEU A 58 8.68 -7.06 11.53
CA LEU A 58 7.25 -6.98 11.77
C LEU A 58 6.53 -6.43 10.54
N ILE A 59 5.28 -6.84 10.36
CA ILE A 59 4.40 -6.30 9.32
C ILE A 59 3.64 -5.11 9.91
N ALA A 60 3.85 -3.92 9.36
CA ALA A 60 3.15 -2.73 9.78
C ALA A 60 2.11 -2.31 8.74
N GLU A 61 0.87 -2.13 9.15
CA GLU A 61 -0.12 -1.40 8.36
C GLU A 61 0.23 0.09 8.32
N LEU A 62 0.09 0.75 7.17
CA LEU A 62 0.44 2.15 7.00
C LEU A 62 -0.76 3.06 7.28
N ALA A 63 -0.57 3.99 8.22
CA ALA A 63 -1.47 5.10 8.50
C ALA A 63 -0.86 6.42 7.98
N ASP A 64 -0.93 6.64 6.67
CA ASP A 64 -0.37 7.82 5.98
C ASP A 64 -1.41 8.88 5.60
N THR A 65 -2.71 8.57 5.73
CA THR A 65 -3.82 9.52 5.57
C THR A 65 -4.32 10.03 6.92
N ASN A 66 -4.99 11.19 6.94
CA ASN A 66 -5.63 11.69 8.16
C ASN A 66 -6.68 10.71 8.70
N GLU A 67 -7.44 10.07 7.81
CA GLU A 67 -8.49 9.11 8.17
C GLU A 67 -7.88 7.87 8.82
N ALA A 68 -6.86 7.27 8.20
CA ALA A 68 -6.16 6.12 8.75
C ALA A 68 -5.50 6.44 10.10
N ARG A 69 -4.84 7.59 10.23
CA ARG A 69 -4.24 8.03 11.51
C ARG A 69 -5.27 8.30 12.60
N THR A 70 -6.44 8.83 12.25
CA THR A 70 -7.50 9.10 13.24
C THR A 70 -8.15 7.81 13.73
N LEU A 71 -8.27 6.81 12.84
CA LEU A 71 -8.84 5.51 13.16
C LEU A 71 -7.87 4.64 13.96
N GLY A 72 -6.59 4.59 13.56
CA GLY A 72 -5.59 3.74 14.19
C GLY A 72 -6.02 2.26 14.28
N LEU A 73 -5.71 1.64 15.41
CA LEU A 73 -6.14 0.28 15.75
C LEU A 73 -7.51 0.22 16.47
N SER A 74 -8.24 1.33 16.59
CA SER A 74 -9.54 1.36 17.28
C SER A 74 -10.51 0.30 16.73
N ARG A 75 -11.30 -0.28 17.65
CA ARG A 75 -12.34 -1.31 17.40
C ARG A 75 -11.81 -2.66 16.90
N ARG A 76 -10.50 -2.85 16.69
CA ARG A 76 -9.92 -4.16 16.42
C ARG A 76 -10.02 -5.04 17.67
N GLN A 77 -10.24 -6.34 17.48
CA GLN A 77 -10.35 -7.29 18.60
C GLN A 77 -8.97 -7.63 19.19
N SER A 78 -7.96 -7.70 18.33
CA SER A 78 -6.58 -8.02 18.68
C SER A 78 -5.62 -7.52 17.60
N LEU A 79 -4.33 -7.61 17.88
CA LEU A 79 -3.24 -7.43 16.93
C LEU A 79 -2.37 -8.69 16.98
N ILE A 80 -2.02 -9.27 15.83
CA ILE A 80 -1.22 -10.51 15.80
C ILE A 80 0.20 -10.19 16.30
N SER A 81 0.89 -11.21 16.83
CA SER A 81 2.30 -11.07 17.19
C SER A 81 3.12 -10.65 15.97
N ASN A 82 4.06 -9.71 16.16
CA ASN A 82 4.87 -9.12 15.09
C ASN A 82 4.06 -8.43 13.98
N GLU A 83 2.84 -7.99 14.29
CA GLU A 83 2.15 -6.95 13.52
C GLU A 83 2.19 -5.61 14.27
N GLY A 84 2.00 -4.54 13.52
CA GLY A 84 1.85 -3.20 14.07
C GLY A 84 1.15 -2.26 13.10
N MET A 85 1.08 -1.00 13.49
CA MET A 85 0.64 0.09 12.61
C MET A 85 1.67 1.21 12.64
N LEU A 86 2.18 1.57 11.46
CA LEU A 86 3.11 2.68 11.27
C LEU A 86 2.36 3.93 10.83
N PHE A 87 2.34 4.92 11.71
CA PHE A 87 1.82 6.24 11.45
C PHE A 87 2.91 7.07 10.77
N ILE A 88 2.61 7.60 9.59
CA ILE A 88 3.51 8.47 8.82
C ILE A 88 2.92 9.87 8.82
N PHE A 89 3.58 10.82 9.47
CA PHE A 89 3.10 12.19 9.57
C PHE A 89 3.69 13.06 8.46
N PRO A 90 3.00 14.13 8.01
CA PRO A 90 3.49 15.03 6.96
C PRO A 90 4.60 15.99 7.43
N ALA A 91 4.77 16.17 8.74
CA ALA A 91 5.81 16.98 9.37
C ALA A 91 6.27 16.36 10.70
N SER A 92 7.50 16.64 11.12
CA SER A 92 7.97 16.29 12.45
C SER A 92 7.32 17.21 13.48
N ASP A 93 6.54 16.63 14.39
CA ASP A 93 5.83 17.36 15.45
C ASP A 93 5.56 16.40 16.60
N TYR A 94 4.96 16.89 17.67
CA TYR A 94 4.63 16.14 18.86
C TYR A 94 3.27 15.46 18.70
N HIS A 95 3.20 14.46 17.83
CA HIS A 95 1.96 13.75 17.50
C HIS A 95 1.45 12.94 18.67
N SER A 96 0.33 13.40 19.25
CA SER A 96 -0.31 12.75 20.39
C SER A 96 -1.25 11.63 19.96
N PHE A 97 -1.35 10.61 20.81
CA PHE A 97 -2.25 9.48 20.67
C PHE A 97 -3.26 9.41 21.81
N TRP A 98 -4.37 8.72 21.57
CA TRP A 98 -5.39 8.35 22.55
C TRP A 98 -5.69 6.86 22.41
N MET A 99 -6.44 6.31 23.36
CA MET A 99 -6.85 4.90 23.35
C MET A 99 -8.36 4.71 23.14
N LYS A 100 -8.99 5.69 22.48
CA LYS A 100 -10.43 5.69 22.23
C LYS A 100 -10.86 4.44 21.47
N GLU A 101 -11.86 3.74 22.01
CA GLU A 101 -12.44 2.53 21.41
C GLU A 101 -11.41 1.44 21.14
N MET A 102 -10.33 1.38 21.91
CA MET A 102 -9.36 0.29 21.85
C MET A 102 -9.88 -0.92 22.65
N ASN A 103 -9.50 -2.14 22.26
CA ASN A 103 -9.86 -3.37 22.98
C ASN A 103 -8.67 -4.09 23.62
N PHE A 104 -7.43 -3.70 23.33
CA PHE A 104 -6.21 -4.31 23.85
C PHE A 104 -5.13 -3.25 24.11
N PRO A 105 -4.23 -3.49 25.09
CA PRO A 105 -3.18 -2.53 25.42
C PRO A 105 -2.08 -2.50 24.34
N LEU A 106 -1.43 -1.35 24.22
CA LEU A 106 -0.39 -1.09 23.21
C LEU A 106 0.89 -0.56 23.83
N ASP A 107 2.01 -0.78 23.14
CA ASP A 107 3.16 0.11 23.25
C ASP A 107 3.15 1.07 22.04
N ILE A 108 3.47 2.34 22.29
CA ILE A 108 3.59 3.40 21.29
C ILE A 108 5.04 3.86 21.23
N ILE A 109 5.65 3.75 20.05
CA ILE A 109 7.06 4.08 19.81
C ILE A 109 7.12 5.24 18.83
N TRP A 110 7.65 6.38 19.24
CA TRP A 110 7.81 7.54 18.35
C TRP A 110 9.22 7.59 17.78
N PHE A 111 9.32 7.94 16.50
CA PHE A 111 10.60 8.10 15.81
C PHE A 111 10.73 9.47 15.13
N ASP A 112 11.95 9.99 15.08
CA ASP A 112 12.28 11.21 14.34
C ASP A 112 12.28 10.99 12.81
N HIS A 113 12.65 12.02 12.05
CA HIS A 113 12.76 11.95 10.59
C HIS A 113 13.85 10.99 10.08
N ASN A 114 14.83 10.67 10.92
CA ASN A 114 15.88 9.68 10.65
C ASN A 114 15.50 8.27 11.12
N ARG A 115 14.24 8.07 11.56
CA ARG A 115 13.69 6.81 12.08
C ARG A 115 14.33 6.34 13.38
N GLN A 116 14.94 7.24 14.17
CA GLN A 116 15.45 6.94 15.50
C GLN A 116 14.36 7.10 16.55
N VAL A 117 14.30 6.20 17.52
CA VAL A 117 13.36 6.23 18.64
C VAL A 117 13.64 7.48 19.46
N VAL A 118 12.63 8.34 19.59
CA VAL A 118 12.68 9.58 20.36
C VAL A 118 11.84 9.54 21.62
N ASP A 119 10.82 8.68 21.65
CA ASP A 119 10.03 8.45 22.86
C ASP A 119 9.30 7.11 22.82
N LEU A 120 8.88 6.66 24.00
CA LEU A 120 8.20 5.40 24.25
C LEU A 120 7.07 5.61 25.27
N ALA A 121 5.89 5.05 25.00
CA ALA A 121 4.82 4.88 25.99
C ALA A 121 4.43 3.40 25.99
N THR A 122 4.68 2.71 27.10
CA THR A 122 4.46 1.27 27.21
C THR A 122 3.22 0.95 28.03
N ASP A 123 2.64 -0.23 27.79
CA ASP A 123 1.46 -0.74 28.51
C ASP A 123 0.30 0.25 28.56
N VAL A 124 0.10 0.97 27.45
CA VAL A 124 -0.93 1.97 27.29
C VAL A 124 -2.29 1.28 27.29
N ALA A 125 -3.15 1.61 28.26
CA ALA A 125 -4.39 0.88 28.50
C ALA A 125 -5.55 1.34 27.58
N PRO A 126 -6.45 0.42 27.17
CA PRO A 126 -7.66 0.76 26.42
C PRO A 126 -8.57 1.78 27.11
N GLU A 127 -9.23 2.62 26.32
CA GLU A 127 -10.23 3.58 26.79
C GLU A 127 -11.52 3.50 25.96
N GLY A 128 -12.64 3.91 26.59
CA GLY A 128 -13.94 3.95 25.92
C GLY A 128 -14.10 5.12 24.94
N LEU A 129 -15.34 5.52 24.69
CA LEU A 129 -15.68 6.61 23.75
C LEU A 129 -15.16 7.99 24.17
N GLN A 130 -14.86 8.18 25.46
CA GLN A 130 -14.40 9.43 26.04
C GLN A 130 -13.03 9.19 26.69
N PRO A 131 -11.93 9.20 25.92
CA PRO A 131 -10.59 9.03 26.46
C PRO A 131 -10.25 10.21 27.38
N LYS A 132 -9.59 9.90 28.50
CA LYS A 132 -9.10 10.84 29.50
C LYS A 132 -7.62 11.11 29.32
N ASN A 133 -6.88 10.15 28.78
CA ASN A 133 -5.45 10.26 28.60
C ASN A 133 -5.10 10.65 27.17
N SER A 134 -3.99 11.37 27.04
CA SER A 134 -3.32 11.61 25.76
C SER A 134 -1.83 11.39 25.94
N TYR A 135 -1.25 10.62 25.04
CA TYR A 135 0.16 10.24 25.07
C TYR A 135 0.89 11.05 24.02
N ARG A 136 1.81 11.91 24.44
CA ARG A 136 2.52 12.84 23.58
C ARG A 136 4.02 12.59 23.72
N PRO A 137 4.79 12.54 22.62
CA PRO A 137 6.22 12.34 22.72
C PRO A 137 6.89 13.58 23.34
N ARG A 138 8.07 13.38 23.93
CA ARG A 138 8.94 14.42 24.51
C ARG A 138 9.74 15.18 23.47
N MET A 139 9.91 14.62 22.27
CA MET A 139 10.60 15.24 21.14
C MET A 139 9.76 15.12 19.85
N PRO A 140 9.97 16.00 18.85
CA PRO A 140 9.26 15.92 17.59
C PRO A 140 9.49 14.59 16.87
N ALA A 141 8.40 13.97 16.44
CA ALA A 141 8.38 12.69 15.76
C ALA A 141 7.85 12.85 14.33
N ARG A 142 8.45 12.13 13.38
CA ARG A 142 7.96 11.99 12.00
C ARG A 142 7.11 10.73 11.84
N TYR A 143 7.37 9.73 12.66
CA TYR A 143 6.72 8.43 12.63
C TYR A 143 6.29 8.02 14.03
N ALA A 144 5.29 7.16 14.12
CA ALA A 144 5.01 6.40 15.33
C ALA A 144 4.63 4.96 14.95
N LEU A 145 5.01 3.99 15.76
CA LEU A 145 4.66 2.58 15.61
C LEU A 145 3.85 2.14 16.82
N GLU A 146 2.63 1.68 16.57
CA GLU A 146 1.82 0.96 17.57
C GLU A 146 2.05 -0.55 17.41
N VAL A 147 2.35 -1.21 18.54
CA VAL A 147 2.53 -2.68 18.64
C VAL A 147 1.85 -3.17 19.92
N ASN A 148 1.67 -4.49 20.05
CA ASN A 148 1.13 -5.09 21.28
C ASN A 148 1.92 -4.63 22.52
N ALA A 149 1.24 -4.40 23.64
CA ALA A 149 1.89 -4.05 24.89
C ALA A 149 2.95 -5.09 25.33
N GLY A 150 4.06 -4.61 25.88
CA GLY A 150 5.21 -5.43 26.28
C GLY A 150 6.15 -5.80 25.12
N TRP A 151 5.88 -5.34 23.89
CA TRP A 151 6.77 -5.53 22.75
C TRP A 151 8.09 -4.78 22.95
N VAL A 152 8.04 -3.55 23.46
CA VAL A 152 9.24 -2.74 23.76
C VAL A 152 10.15 -3.46 24.74
N ALA A 153 9.59 -3.99 25.82
CA ALA A 153 10.34 -4.72 26.84
C ALA A 153 10.92 -6.03 26.31
N SER A 154 10.14 -6.81 25.56
CA SER A 154 10.59 -8.11 25.03
C SER A 154 11.68 -8.01 23.95
N HIS A 155 11.80 -6.85 23.30
CA HIS A 155 12.83 -6.56 22.30
C HIS A 155 13.97 -5.68 22.82
N GLU A 156 13.92 -5.31 24.10
CA GLU A 156 14.89 -4.41 24.74
C GLU A 156 15.05 -3.10 23.96
N LEU A 157 13.95 -2.55 23.41
CA LEU A 157 14.00 -1.35 22.58
C LEU A 157 14.29 -0.11 23.43
N GLU A 158 15.28 0.67 23.02
CA GLU A 158 15.74 1.86 23.74
C GLU A 158 15.68 3.12 22.87
N LEU A 159 15.86 4.29 23.51
CA LEU A 159 16.00 5.56 22.80
C LEU A 159 17.22 5.53 21.89
N GLY A 160 17.09 6.04 20.66
CA GLY A 160 18.16 6.04 19.65
C GLY A 160 18.23 4.78 18.78
N ASP A 161 17.57 3.68 19.17
CA ASP A 161 17.35 2.55 18.25
C ASP A 161 16.59 3.02 17.01
N ASN A 162 16.71 2.31 15.90
CA ASN A 162 16.07 2.70 14.66
C ASN A 162 15.26 1.57 14.02
N PHE A 163 14.31 1.99 13.17
CA PHE A 163 13.69 1.07 12.23
C PHE A 163 14.19 1.28 10.80
N ILE A 164 14.12 0.21 10.02
CA ILE A 164 14.48 0.18 8.59
C ILE A 164 13.30 -0.38 7.82
N PHE A 165 12.97 0.25 6.69
CA PHE A 165 12.03 -0.33 5.74
C PHE A 165 12.70 -1.47 4.98
N CYS A 166 12.04 -2.63 4.87
CA CYS A 166 12.66 -3.80 4.24
C CYS A 166 12.60 -3.86 2.71
N ASP A 167 12.23 -2.75 2.09
CA ASP A 167 12.57 -2.45 0.69
C ASP A 167 13.97 -1.82 0.55
N ASP A 168 14.61 -1.42 1.65
CA ASP A 168 16.00 -0.99 1.70
C ASP A 168 16.95 -2.21 1.54
N PRO A 169 17.94 -2.16 0.63
CA PRO A 169 18.97 -3.20 0.48
C PRO A 169 19.67 -3.59 1.79
N ASN A 170 19.66 -2.70 2.78
CA ASN A 170 20.31 -2.89 4.08
C ASN A 170 19.44 -3.62 5.12
N CYS A 171 18.17 -3.96 4.84
CA CYS A 171 17.35 -4.71 5.80
C CYS A 171 17.91 -6.13 6.10
N GLY A 172 18.75 -6.66 5.21
CA GLY A 172 19.37 -7.97 5.34
C GLY A 172 18.45 -9.09 4.83
N TYR A 173 18.75 -10.34 5.19
CA TYR A 173 17.97 -11.48 4.73
C TYR A 173 16.58 -11.48 5.38
N LEU A 174 15.55 -11.25 4.56
CA LEU A 174 14.16 -11.49 4.94
C LEU A 174 13.94 -13.01 4.97
N PRO A 175 13.50 -13.60 6.09
CA PRO A 175 13.01 -14.96 6.05
C PRO A 175 11.80 -15.05 5.10
N PRO A 176 11.51 -16.24 4.55
CA PRO A 176 10.36 -16.42 3.66
C PRO A 176 9.09 -15.85 4.31
N LEU A 177 8.25 -15.14 3.53
CA LEU A 177 7.03 -14.48 4.04
C LEU A 177 6.11 -15.40 4.86
N VAL A 178 6.16 -16.71 4.58
CA VAL A 178 5.41 -17.76 5.28
C VAL A 178 5.88 -17.97 6.73
N GLU A 179 7.15 -17.72 7.03
CA GLU A 179 7.70 -17.81 8.40
C GLU A 179 7.46 -16.53 9.20
N LEU A 180 7.31 -15.39 8.53
CA LEU A 180 7.09 -14.10 9.18
C LEU A 180 5.68 -13.97 9.76
N VAL A 181 4.69 -14.61 9.15
CA VAL A 181 3.33 -14.66 9.70
C VAL A 181 2.70 -16.03 9.43
N PRO A 182 2.72 -16.96 10.40
CA PRO A 182 2.19 -18.30 10.22
C PRO A 182 0.68 -18.32 9.92
N ASP A 183 -0.03 -17.22 10.24
CA ASP A 183 -1.49 -17.13 10.15
C ASP A 183 -2.02 -16.23 9.02
N ILE A 184 -1.16 -15.61 8.19
CA ILE A 184 -1.63 -14.95 6.96
C ILE A 184 -2.01 -16.05 5.97
N LYS A 185 -3.32 -16.25 5.78
CA LYS A 185 -3.84 -16.84 4.55
C LYS A 185 -3.50 -15.90 3.40
N LEU A 186 -2.30 -16.04 2.84
CA LEU A 186 -1.99 -15.42 1.55
C LEU A 186 -3.06 -15.90 0.56
N PRO A 187 -3.67 -15.03 -0.25
CA PRO A 187 -4.42 -15.48 -1.40
C PRO A 187 -3.43 -16.31 -2.23
N ILE A 188 -3.62 -17.63 -2.27
CA ILE A 188 -2.87 -18.50 -3.16
C ILE A 188 -3.20 -17.99 -4.54
N ALA A 189 -2.25 -17.31 -5.19
CA ALA A 189 -2.39 -16.93 -6.58
C ALA A 189 -2.69 -18.23 -7.35
N PRO A 190 -3.72 -18.28 -8.21
CA PRO A 190 -3.96 -19.46 -9.02
C PRO A 190 -2.69 -19.78 -9.80
N ASP A 191 -2.24 -21.03 -9.67
CA ASP A 191 -1.02 -21.62 -10.21
C ASP A 191 -0.45 -20.85 -11.41
N VAL A 192 0.60 -20.07 -11.19
CA VAL A 192 1.45 -19.61 -12.29
C VAL A 192 2.18 -20.85 -12.80
N PRO A 193 1.97 -21.28 -14.05
CA PRO A 193 2.65 -22.45 -14.57
C PRO A 193 4.15 -22.21 -14.55
N LEU A 194 4.88 -23.18 -14.00
CA LEU A 194 6.33 -23.22 -13.97
C LEU A 194 6.86 -23.05 -15.41
N ALA A 195 7.41 -21.87 -15.72
CA ALA A 195 8.09 -21.66 -16.99
C ALA A 195 9.33 -22.57 -17.00
N THR A 196 9.30 -23.57 -17.86
CA THR A 196 10.45 -24.41 -18.17
C THR A 196 11.56 -23.54 -18.75
N ASP A 197 12.75 -23.69 -18.17
CA ASP A 197 14.04 -23.22 -18.69
C ASP A 197 14.11 -23.41 -20.22
N GLU A 198 14.51 -22.37 -20.95
CA GLU A 198 15.66 -22.38 -21.88
C GLU A 198 15.89 -20.99 -22.51
N ALA A 199 17.17 -20.70 -22.77
CA ALA A 199 17.73 -19.70 -23.68
C ALA A 199 18.13 -18.29 -23.14
N THR A 200 19.38 -18.25 -22.70
CA THR A 200 20.36 -17.14 -22.73
C THR A 200 20.21 -16.14 -23.89
N THR A 201 20.14 -14.83 -23.58
CA THR A 201 20.78 -13.76 -24.38
C THR A 201 21.00 -12.51 -23.51
N ILE A 202 22.25 -12.03 -23.54
CA ILE A 202 22.78 -10.87 -22.83
C ILE A 202 22.14 -9.57 -23.33
N LEU A 203 21.52 -8.78 -22.43
CA LEU A 203 21.44 -7.32 -22.55
C LEU A 203 21.59 -6.65 -21.16
N LYS A 204 22.56 -5.73 -21.15
CA LYS A 204 23.00 -4.71 -20.17
C LYS A 204 21.95 -4.21 -19.14
N PRO A 205 22.30 -3.97 -17.86
CA PRO A 205 21.38 -3.38 -16.91
C PRO A 205 21.33 -1.86 -17.10
N GLU A 206 20.19 -1.37 -17.59
CA GLU A 206 19.77 0.01 -17.37
C GLU A 206 18.90 0.00 -16.11
N SER A 207 19.32 0.78 -15.12
CA SER A 207 18.66 0.96 -13.83
C SER A 207 17.21 1.44 -14.00
N PRO A 208 16.27 0.92 -13.19
CA PRO A 208 15.11 1.69 -12.81
C PRO A 208 15.08 1.93 -11.30
N ALA A 209 14.56 3.11 -10.94
CA ALA A 209 14.20 3.60 -9.62
C ALA A 209 13.48 2.54 -8.74
N PRO A 210 13.55 2.65 -7.40
CA PRO A 210 12.99 1.65 -6.49
C PRO A 210 11.49 1.44 -6.75
N ALA A 211 11.14 0.22 -7.13
CA ALA A 211 9.77 -0.22 -7.27
C ALA A 211 9.17 -0.43 -5.88
N THR A 212 8.17 0.38 -5.52
CA THR A 212 7.32 0.13 -4.37
C THR A 212 6.62 -1.22 -4.57
N VAL A 213 7.00 -2.23 -3.79
CA VAL A 213 6.29 -3.52 -3.81
C VAL A 213 5.00 -3.35 -2.99
N LYS A 214 3.89 -3.09 -3.69
CA LYS A 214 2.56 -3.04 -3.09
C LYS A 214 2.01 -4.46 -2.97
N PHE A 215 1.87 -4.95 -1.74
CA PHE A 215 1.11 -6.16 -1.47
C PHE A 215 -0.33 -5.76 -1.16
N THR A 216 -1.29 -6.32 -1.90
CA THR A 216 -2.73 -6.20 -1.59
C THR A 216 -3.17 -7.52 -0.99
N VAL A 217 -3.57 -7.51 0.28
CA VAL A 217 -4.11 -8.68 0.97
C VAL A 217 -5.64 -8.55 0.96
N SER A 218 -6.33 -9.43 0.24
CA SER A 218 -7.79 -9.43 0.19
C SER A 218 -8.37 -10.29 1.32
N PHE A 219 -9.21 -9.69 2.16
CA PHE A 219 -9.91 -10.41 3.23
C PHE A 219 -11.28 -10.90 2.74
N THR A 220 -11.48 -12.22 2.67
CA THR A 220 -12.81 -12.79 2.46
C THR A 220 -13.56 -12.78 3.79
N SER A 221 -14.45 -11.82 4.00
CA SER A 221 -15.33 -11.86 5.18
C SER A 221 -16.26 -13.07 5.09
N GLN A 222 -16.10 -14.06 5.96
CA GLN A 222 -17.13 -15.06 6.19
C GLN A 222 -18.21 -14.43 7.07
N ALA A 223 -19.42 -14.31 6.52
CA ALA A 223 -20.60 -13.89 7.27
C ALA A 223 -20.92 -14.91 8.37
N PRO A 224 -21.39 -14.48 9.56
CA PRO A 224 -21.79 -15.39 10.61
C PRO A 224 -23.11 -16.10 10.26
N PHE A 225 -23.22 -17.35 10.71
CA PHE A 225 -24.41 -18.21 10.63
C PHE A 225 -25.61 -17.67 11.41
#